data_AF-A0A6G7XLZ1-F1
#
_entry.id   AF-A0A6G7XLZ1-F1
#
_cell.length_a   1.000
_cell.length_b   1.000
_cell.length_c   1.000
_cell.angle_alpha   90.00
_cell.angle_beta   90.00
_cell.angle_gamma   90.00
#
_symmetry.space_group_name_H-M   'P 1'
#
loop_
_entity.id
_entity.type
_entity.pdbx_description
1 polymer ?
#
loop_
_entity_poly.entity_id
_entity_poly.type
_entity_poly.pdbx_seq_one_letter_code
_entity_poly.pdbx_strand_id
1 'polypeptide(L)'
;MSTVPGRRVARPAAAALAALLASSLLAACGSDEPAGGDPDGSGGSEASATPAAGSETPESSGGSDGSSTAPSAEPASTQGWRTEVWHDLQLEVPAGWTVGYAPVAQGGDVLECGVGPFGSDGPDGPDTTTPYVGRPGYGSDVCDGTGDVEAPEQDFVWFGSPLERGETEDDGRSVTTVEVDNETVTVGAAPDVAAAILESLTEVGEDANGCPAQPKPETRYPVEGFGDVRGVSVCVYADDEAGALSRTWTESLGARQADQLVRGVALGRRADCDPAPAGRSEQRVLLRATFDDDFGSKPLVRDYLVELGECSAVLDLSEGVIGTPRPVALSERILDAWDSNGVRAYVVGGSVPRDLASYFKPIMG
;
A
#
# COMPACT_ATOMS: atom_id res chain seq x y z
N MET A 1 -19.72 -53.16 39.97
CA MET A 1 -18.36 -53.22 39.41
C MET A 1 -18.05 -51.84 38.86
N SER A 2 -17.62 -50.94 39.74
CA SER A 2 -16.26 -50.37 39.82
C SER A 2 -15.91 -49.43 38.67
N THR A 3 -16.31 -48.18 38.86
CA THR A 3 -15.79 -46.95 38.25
C THR A 3 -14.34 -46.69 38.70
N VAL A 4 -13.44 -46.44 37.75
CA VAL A 4 -12.08 -45.94 37.99
C VAL A 4 -12.01 -44.48 37.54
N PRO A 5 -11.63 -43.52 38.40
CA PRO A 5 -11.50 -42.11 38.00
C PRO A 5 -10.08 -41.82 37.49
N GLY A 6 -10.00 -41.28 36.27
CA GLY A 6 -8.76 -40.83 35.63
C GLY A 6 -8.36 -39.40 36.06
N ARG A 7 -7.10 -39.28 36.45
CA ARG A 7 -6.37 -38.14 37.01
C ARG A 7 -6.55 -36.80 36.27
N ARG A 8 -6.80 -35.74 37.04
CA ARG A 8 -6.55 -34.33 36.65
C ARG A 8 -5.06 -34.04 36.75
N VAL A 9 -4.47 -33.53 35.66
CA VAL A 9 -3.12 -32.96 35.64
C VAL A 9 -3.25 -31.46 35.94
N ALA A 10 -2.61 -31.02 37.03
CA ALA A 10 -2.49 -29.62 37.39
C ALA A 10 -1.49 -28.93 36.45
N ARG A 11 -1.88 -27.82 35.83
CA ARG A 11 -0.95 -26.88 35.18
C ARG A 11 -0.45 -25.88 36.23
N PRO A 12 0.86 -25.56 36.27
CA PRO A 12 1.38 -24.57 37.19
C PRO A 12 1.05 -23.16 36.73
N ALA A 13 0.64 -22.34 37.68
CA ALA A 13 0.51 -20.89 37.54
C ALA A 13 1.91 -20.28 37.32
N ALA A 14 2.08 -19.58 36.21
CA ALA A 14 3.24 -18.73 35.97
C ALA A 14 2.89 -17.29 36.35
N ALA A 15 3.83 -16.67 37.04
CA ALA A 15 3.69 -15.50 37.88
C ALA A 15 3.55 -14.19 37.09
N ALA A 16 2.75 -13.29 37.67
CA ALA A 16 2.78 -11.87 37.40
C ALA A 16 4.13 -11.26 37.79
N LEU A 17 4.72 -10.48 36.89
CA LEU A 17 5.76 -9.51 37.22
C LEU A 17 5.34 -8.14 36.67
N ALA A 18 4.75 -7.35 37.55
CA ALA A 18 4.60 -5.91 37.38
C ALA A 18 5.58 -5.25 38.35
N ALA A 19 6.50 -4.43 37.85
CA ALA A 19 7.11 -3.36 38.63
C ALA A 19 7.98 -2.43 37.76
N LEU A 20 7.62 -1.14 37.85
CA LEU A 20 8.51 0.03 37.93
C LEU A 20 9.29 0.43 36.66
N LEU A 21 8.86 1.56 36.09
CA LEU A 21 9.69 2.78 36.05
C LEU A 21 8.79 4.01 35.84
N ALA A 22 8.52 4.72 36.94
CA ALA A 22 8.15 6.12 36.92
C ALA A 22 9.39 6.91 37.34
N SER A 23 9.77 7.93 36.56
CA SER A 23 10.12 9.29 37.04
C SER A 23 10.85 10.10 35.98
N SER A 24 10.49 11.39 35.93
CA SER A 24 11.31 12.56 35.56
C SER A 24 11.33 13.02 34.09
N LEU A 25 10.52 14.03 33.75
CA LEU A 25 10.98 15.43 33.68
C LEU A 25 9.83 16.37 33.28
N LEU A 26 9.29 17.06 34.28
CA LEU A 26 8.69 18.39 34.13
C LEU A 26 9.85 19.38 33.90
N ALA A 27 9.86 20.06 32.77
CA ALA A 27 10.62 21.30 32.60
C ALA A 27 9.64 22.39 32.15
N ALA A 28 9.68 23.45 32.93
CA ALA A 28 8.74 24.56 32.99
C ALA A 28 8.77 25.44 31.73
N CYS A 29 7.63 26.08 31.49
CA CYS A 29 7.51 27.30 30.72
C CYS A 29 8.56 28.34 31.16
N GLY A 30 9.33 28.86 30.22
CA GLY A 30 10.17 30.05 30.38
C GLY A 30 10.00 30.92 29.15
N SER A 31 9.22 31.98 29.31
CA SER A 31 9.12 33.10 28.38
C SER A 31 10.39 33.94 28.52
N ASP A 32 11.08 34.22 27.41
CA ASP A 32 12.01 35.35 27.33
C ASP A 32 11.97 35.92 25.90
N GLU A 33 11.30 37.07 25.77
CA GLU A 33 11.56 38.05 24.72
C GLU A 33 12.96 38.65 24.92
N PRO A 34 13.68 38.92 23.83
CA PRO A 34 14.51 40.11 23.80
C PRO A 34 14.07 41.06 22.69
N ALA A 35 13.77 42.27 23.14
CA ALA A 35 13.62 43.47 22.35
C ALA A 35 14.90 43.79 21.55
N GLY A 36 14.67 44.38 20.37
CA GLY A 36 15.39 45.57 19.91
C GLY A 36 16.82 45.39 19.43
N GLY A 37 17.01 45.54 18.11
CA GLY A 37 18.34 45.76 17.53
C GLY A 37 18.30 45.98 16.03
N ASP A 38 17.87 47.16 15.59
CA ASP A 38 18.29 47.71 14.29
C ASP A 38 19.81 47.95 14.31
N PRO A 39 20.50 47.63 13.21
CA PRO A 39 21.50 48.57 12.74
C PRO A 39 21.33 48.89 11.25
N ASP A 40 21.20 50.20 11.01
CA ASP A 40 21.55 50.88 9.77
C ASP A 40 22.86 50.34 9.18
N GLY A 41 22.82 50.00 7.89
CA GLY A 41 23.96 49.54 7.12
C GLY A 41 23.88 49.98 5.68
N SER A 42 23.90 51.30 5.46
CA SER A 42 24.19 51.91 4.15
C SER A 42 25.56 51.45 3.65
N GLY A 43 25.59 50.87 2.45
CA GLY A 43 26.82 50.50 1.77
C GLY A 43 26.57 50.29 0.28
N GLY A 44 26.50 51.40 -0.46
CA GLY A 44 26.48 51.37 -1.92
C GLY A 44 27.79 50.87 -2.50
N SER A 45 27.71 50.20 -3.65
CA SER A 45 28.74 50.23 -4.69
C SER A 45 28.12 49.82 -6.02
N GLU A 46 27.88 50.83 -6.83
CA GLU A 46 27.73 50.74 -8.28
C GLU A 46 29.05 50.24 -8.89
N ALA A 47 28.97 49.24 -9.77
CA ALA A 47 29.96 49.07 -10.83
C ALA A 47 29.27 48.49 -12.07
N SER A 48 29.28 49.30 -13.12
CA SER A 48 28.75 49.00 -14.44
C SER A 48 29.69 48.12 -15.27
N ALA A 49 29.06 47.37 -16.19
CA ALA A 49 29.47 47.03 -17.56
C ALA A 49 30.78 46.25 -17.82
N THR A 50 30.67 45.13 -18.56
CA THR A 50 30.91 45.09 -20.04
C THR A 50 30.73 43.64 -20.55
N PRO A 51 30.12 43.43 -21.75
CA PRO A 51 29.96 42.12 -22.38
C PRO A 51 31.24 41.71 -23.14
N ALA A 52 31.56 40.42 -23.13
CA ALA A 52 32.53 39.84 -24.06
C ALA A 52 31.84 38.75 -24.88
N ALA A 53 31.54 39.10 -26.13
CA ALA A 53 31.29 38.16 -27.21
C ALA A 53 32.60 37.43 -27.54
N GLY A 54 32.54 36.11 -27.59
CA GLY A 54 33.64 35.25 -28.03
C GLY A 54 33.05 34.07 -28.79
N SER A 55 32.91 34.26 -30.10
CA SER A 55 32.60 33.20 -31.06
C SER A 55 33.81 32.30 -31.23
N GLU A 56 33.71 31.02 -30.88
CA GLU A 56 34.55 29.97 -31.44
C GLU A 56 33.69 28.73 -31.72
N THR A 57 33.44 28.50 -33.01
CA THR A 57 32.96 27.24 -33.56
C THR A 57 34.18 26.38 -33.87
N PRO A 58 34.18 25.10 -33.47
CA PRO A 58 34.74 24.09 -34.34
C PRO A 58 33.77 22.95 -34.64
N GLU A 59 33.92 22.51 -35.87
CA GLU A 59 33.27 21.45 -36.62
C GLU A 59 33.17 20.09 -35.91
N SER A 60 31.95 19.53 -35.93
CA SER A 60 31.60 18.27 -36.57
C SER A 60 32.55 17.07 -36.42
N SER A 61 32.15 16.10 -35.60
CA SER A 61 32.38 14.65 -35.72
C SER A 61 31.35 14.00 -34.79
N GLY A 62 30.26 13.40 -35.27
CA GLY A 62 30.26 12.17 -36.04
C GLY A 62 29.91 11.00 -35.11
N GLY A 63 28.64 10.58 -35.13
CA GLY A 63 28.21 9.25 -34.70
C GLY A 63 27.88 9.08 -33.21
N SER A 64 26.59 8.99 -32.92
CA SER A 64 25.97 7.73 -32.44
C SER A 64 24.53 8.03 -32.08
N ASP A 65 23.61 7.67 -32.97
CA ASP A 65 22.21 7.40 -32.64
C ASP A 65 22.16 6.14 -31.76
N GLY A 66 22.66 6.28 -30.54
CA GLY A 66 22.44 5.34 -29.46
C GLY A 66 21.09 5.66 -28.85
N SER A 67 20.02 5.32 -29.56
CA SER A 67 18.66 5.27 -29.01
C SER A 67 18.66 4.21 -27.91
N SER A 68 19.13 4.60 -26.73
CA SER A 68 19.13 3.79 -25.51
C SER A 68 17.68 3.72 -25.06
N THR A 69 16.95 2.81 -25.71
CA THR A 69 15.64 2.36 -25.25
C THR A 69 15.92 1.62 -23.95
N ALA A 70 15.93 2.35 -22.83
CA ALA A 70 15.84 1.72 -21.53
C ALA A 70 14.57 0.85 -21.57
N PRO A 71 14.65 -0.45 -21.25
CA PRO A 71 13.46 -1.27 -21.17
C PRO A 71 12.58 -0.64 -20.09
N SER A 72 11.45 -0.06 -20.53
CA SER A 72 10.32 0.18 -19.65
C SER A 72 9.87 -1.22 -19.23
N ALA A 73 10.34 -1.66 -18.06
CA ALA A 73 9.93 -2.91 -17.47
C ALA A 73 8.50 -2.68 -16.97
N GLU A 74 7.52 -2.80 -17.88
CA GLU A 74 6.20 -3.23 -17.45
C GLU A 74 6.41 -4.49 -16.61
N PRO A 75 5.85 -4.57 -15.39
CA PRO A 75 5.97 -5.78 -14.59
C PRO A 75 5.43 -6.94 -15.41
N ALA A 76 6.30 -7.93 -15.62
CA ALA A 76 6.01 -9.06 -16.49
C ALA A 76 5.01 -9.98 -15.78
N SER A 77 3.72 -9.67 -15.86
CA SER A 77 2.70 -10.69 -15.67
C SER A 77 2.96 -11.80 -16.70
N THR A 78 3.16 -13.02 -16.21
CA THR A 78 3.15 -14.17 -17.11
C THR A 78 1.78 -14.21 -17.74
N GLN A 79 1.67 -14.33 -19.08
CA GLN A 79 0.37 -14.26 -19.77
C GLN A 79 -0.68 -15.13 -19.07
N GLY A 80 -1.74 -14.50 -18.55
CA GLY A 80 -2.83 -15.17 -17.83
C GLY A 80 -2.69 -15.25 -16.31
N TRP A 81 -1.63 -14.70 -15.73
CA TRP A 81 -1.39 -14.59 -14.28
C TRP A 81 -1.27 -13.13 -13.85
N ARG A 82 -1.54 -12.84 -12.58
CA ARG A 82 -1.30 -11.54 -11.96
C ARG A 82 -0.65 -11.74 -10.60
N THR A 83 0.18 -10.78 -10.20
CA THR A 83 0.77 -10.75 -8.86
C THR A 83 -0.27 -10.30 -7.84
N GLU A 84 -0.31 -10.99 -6.71
CA GLU A 84 -1.02 -10.58 -5.50
C GLU A 84 -0.04 -10.42 -4.36
N VAL A 85 -0.28 -9.42 -3.52
CA VAL A 85 0.60 -9.10 -2.40
C VAL A 85 -0.18 -9.06 -1.10
N TRP A 86 0.45 -9.44 0.00
CA TRP A 86 -0.09 -9.29 1.35
C TRP A 86 1.05 -9.21 2.34
N HIS A 87 1.09 -8.12 3.09
CA HIS A 87 2.23 -7.70 3.89
C HIS A 87 3.52 -7.83 3.08
N ASP A 88 4.43 -8.67 3.56
CA ASP A 88 5.75 -8.89 2.96
C ASP A 88 5.74 -10.09 2.00
N LEU A 89 4.58 -10.67 1.71
CA LEU A 89 4.43 -11.77 0.76
C LEU A 89 3.95 -11.28 -0.61
N GLN A 90 4.40 -11.97 -1.65
CA GLN A 90 3.81 -11.93 -2.99
C GLN A 90 3.66 -13.35 -3.56
N LEU A 91 2.66 -13.53 -4.41
CA LEU A 91 2.46 -14.75 -5.19
C LEU A 91 1.78 -14.40 -6.53
N GLU A 92 1.74 -15.34 -7.46
CA GLU A 92 1.02 -15.23 -8.71
C GLU A 92 -0.29 -16.03 -8.64
N VAL A 93 -1.38 -15.45 -9.11
CA VAL A 93 -2.68 -16.12 -9.30
C VAL A 93 -3.17 -15.97 -10.74
N PRO A 94 -4.09 -16.80 -11.24
CA PRO A 94 -4.68 -16.58 -12.56
C PRO A 94 -5.36 -15.20 -12.63
N ALA A 95 -5.08 -14.43 -13.68
CA ALA A 95 -5.51 -13.03 -13.81
C ALA A 95 -7.03 -12.83 -13.83
N GLY A 96 -7.79 -13.89 -14.14
CA GLY A 96 -9.26 -13.89 -14.14
C GLY A 96 -9.88 -14.06 -12.76
N TRP A 97 -9.10 -14.35 -11.72
CA TRP A 97 -9.60 -14.47 -10.36
C TRP A 97 -10.03 -13.10 -9.83
N THR A 98 -11.06 -13.08 -9.00
CA THR A 98 -11.54 -11.85 -8.35
C THR A 98 -10.83 -11.63 -7.01
N VAL A 99 -11.22 -10.61 -6.27
CA VAL A 99 -10.73 -10.36 -4.91
C VAL A 99 -11.91 -10.56 -3.96
N GLY A 100 -11.65 -11.01 -2.73
CA GLY A 100 -12.68 -11.32 -1.74
C GLY A 100 -12.21 -11.24 -0.28
N TYR A 101 -13.03 -11.77 0.62
CA TYR A 101 -12.72 -11.91 2.05
C TYR A 101 -12.19 -13.31 2.38
N ALA A 102 -11.20 -13.36 3.26
CA ALA A 102 -10.73 -14.57 3.93
C ALA A 102 -11.31 -14.65 5.35
N PRO A 103 -11.34 -15.83 5.98
CA PRO A 103 -11.73 -15.98 7.38
C PRO A 103 -10.81 -15.17 8.30
N VAL A 104 -11.33 -14.74 9.45
CA VAL A 104 -10.59 -13.94 10.45
C VAL A 104 -10.57 -14.63 11.80
N ALA A 105 -9.50 -14.43 12.59
CA ALA A 105 -9.47 -14.85 13.98
C ALA A 105 -10.09 -13.79 14.88
N GLN A 106 -11.01 -14.19 15.76
CA GLN A 106 -11.53 -13.30 16.80
C GLN A 106 -11.80 -14.08 18.09
N GLY A 107 -11.19 -13.66 19.19
CA GLY A 107 -11.43 -14.29 20.50
C GLY A 107 -10.96 -15.75 20.61
N GLY A 108 -10.12 -16.23 19.68
CA GLY A 108 -9.67 -17.62 19.60
C GLY A 108 -10.55 -18.51 18.73
N ASP A 109 -11.64 -17.97 18.18
CA ASP A 109 -12.48 -18.63 17.19
C ASP A 109 -12.12 -18.14 15.77
N VAL A 110 -12.36 -18.99 14.77
CA VAL A 110 -12.32 -18.59 13.36
C VAL A 110 -13.71 -18.17 12.93
N LEU A 111 -13.83 -16.97 12.36
CA LEU A 111 -15.09 -16.39 11.92
C LEU A 111 -15.17 -16.29 10.40
N GLU A 112 -16.33 -16.67 9.86
CA GLU A 112 -16.68 -16.43 8.47
C GLU A 112 -17.45 -15.11 8.35
N CYS A 113 -16.72 -14.00 8.32
CA CYS A 113 -17.31 -12.67 8.23
C CYS A 113 -17.58 -12.29 6.77
N GLY A 114 -18.27 -13.12 6.00
CA GLY A 114 -18.55 -12.87 4.57
C GLY A 114 -17.47 -13.41 3.62
N VAL A 115 -16.87 -14.56 3.96
CA VAL A 115 -15.90 -15.29 3.12
C VAL A 115 -16.44 -15.45 1.70
N GLY A 116 -15.64 -15.07 0.70
CA GLY A 116 -16.04 -15.08 -0.70
C GLY A 116 -15.67 -13.81 -1.46
N PRO A 117 -15.94 -13.75 -2.78
CA PRO A 117 -15.58 -12.61 -3.62
C PRO A 117 -16.33 -11.32 -3.23
N PHE A 118 -15.66 -10.18 -3.40
CA PHE A 118 -16.22 -8.86 -3.12
C PHE A 118 -17.39 -8.52 -4.04
N GLY A 119 -18.36 -7.77 -3.50
CA GLY A 119 -19.60 -7.44 -4.22
C GLY A 119 -20.75 -8.40 -3.93
N SER A 120 -20.62 -9.18 -2.87
CA SER A 120 -21.67 -10.01 -2.27
C SER A 120 -23.00 -9.32 -1.97
N ASP A 121 -23.00 -7.98 -1.93
CA ASP A 121 -24.15 -7.21 -1.44
C ASP A 121 -25.04 -6.66 -2.57
N GLY A 122 -24.81 -7.09 -3.81
CA GLY A 122 -25.74 -6.83 -4.91
C GLY A 122 -27.09 -7.53 -4.71
N PRO A 123 -28.19 -7.09 -5.35
CA PRO A 123 -29.50 -7.73 -5.23
C PRO A 123 -29.50 -9.20 -5.71
N ASP A 124 -28.50 -9.58 -6.50
CA ASP A 124 -28.31 -10.93 -7.03
C ASP A 124 -27.40 -11.81 -6.13
N GLY A 125 -26.86 -11.27 -5.02
CA GLY A 125 -25.93 -11.94 -4.11
C GLY A 125 -24.49 -12.03 -4.65
N PRO A 126 -23.55 -12.59 -3.86
CA PRO A 126 -22.20 -12.86 -4.36
C PRO A 126 -22.27 -13.86 -5.51
N ASP A 127 -21.47 -13.61 -6.55
CA ASP A 127 -21.10 -14.68 -7.46
C ASP A 127 -20.15 -15.64 -6.72
N THR A 128 -20.71 -16.58 -5.97
CA THR A 128 -19.96 -17.61 -5.24
C THR A 128 -19.30 -18.62 -6.18
N THR A 129 -19.46 -18.50 -7.50
CA THR A 129 -18.91 -19.43 -8.48
C THR A 129 -17.57 -18.98 -9.05
N THR A 130 -17.18 -17.73 -8.81
CA THR A 130 -15.95 -17.17 -9.36
C THR A 130 -14.75 -17.34 -8.40
N PRO A 131 -13.61 -17.90 -8.87
CA PRO A 131 -12.40 -17.98 -8.07
C PRO A 131 -11.91 -16.63 -7.56
N TYR A 132 -11.25 -16.61 -6.40
CA TYR A 132 -10.91 -15.33 -5.76
C TYR A 132 -9.68 -15.38 -4.84
N VAL A 133 -9.15 -14.21 -4.59
CA VAL A 133 -8.08 -13.96 -3.62
C VAL A 133 -8.66 -13.24 -2.41
N GLY A 134 -8.77 -13.96 -1.30
CA GLY A 134 -9.30 -13.48 -0.04
C GLY A 134 -8.26 -12.81 0.84
N ARG A 135 -8.69 -11.75 1.54
CA ARG A 135 -7.91 -11.04 2.56
C ARG A 135 -8.69 -11.00 3.88
N PRO A 136 -8.04 -11.06 5.04
CA PRO A 136 -8.72 -10.93 6.32
C PRO A 136 -9.48 -9.61 6.36
N GLY A 137 -10.75 -9.68 6.75
CA GLY A 137 -11.61 -8.51 6.89
C GLY A 137 -13.06 -8.92 7.13
N TYR A 138 -13.86 -7.94 7.54
CA TYR A 138 -15.29 -8.12 7.71
C TYR A 138 -16.01 -7.68 6.41
N GLY A 139 -16.76 -8.59 5.80
CA GLY A 139 -17.74 -8.29 4.75
C GLY A 139 -19.12 -7.98 5.31
N SER A 140 -19.37 -8.34 6.57
CA SER A 140 -20.65 -8.16 7.28
C SER A 140 -20.40 -7.77 8.74
N ASP A 141 -21.31 -7.01 9.33
CA ASP A 141 -21.35 -6.72 10.77
C ASP A 141 -21.79 -7.94 11.60
N VAL A 142 -22.39 -8.93 10.94
CA VAL A 142 -22.77 -10.23 11.49
C VAL A 142 -21.82 -11.28 10.93
N CYS A 143 -20.99 -11.86 11.80
CA CYS A 143 -20.17 -13.03 11.46
C CYS A 143 -20.82 -14.30 12.01
N ASP A 144 -20.82 -15.36 11.21
CA ASP A 144 -21.14 -16.69 11.71
C ASP A 144 -19.89 -17.30 12.35
N GLY A 145 -19.95 -17.52 13.66
CA GLY A 145 -18.91 -18.24 14.41
C GLY A 145 -19.24 -19.73 14.43
N THR A 146 -18.79 -20.46 13.42
CA THR A 146 -19.10 -21.89 13.26
C THR A 146 -18.07 -22.80 13.92
N GLY A 147 -16.87 -22.30 14.25
CA GLY A 147 -15.77 -23.07 14.82
C GLY A 147 -15.02 -23.95 13.80
N ASP A 148 -15.70 -24.36 12.73
CA ASP A 148 -15.13 -25.01 11.55
C ASP A 148 -15.40 -24.12 10.33
N VAL A 149 -14.34 -23.68 9.64
CA VAL A 149 -14.48 -22.97 8.34
C VAL A 149 -14.66 -24.01 7.26
N GLU A 150 -15.77 -23.92 6.52
CA GLU A 150 -15.98 -24.78 5.36
C GLU A 150 -15.20 -24.20 4.18
N ALA A 151 -14.42 -25.04 3.50
CA ALA A 151 -13.69 -24.59 2.32
C ALA A 151 -14.71 -24.21 1.22
N PRO A 152 -14.60 -23.01 0.62
CA PRO A 152 -15.50 -22.61 -0.46
C PRO A 152 -15.45 -23.60 -1.61
N GLU A 153 -16.57 -23.87 -2.28
CA GLU A 153 -16.64 -24.79 -3.43
C GLU A 153 -15.78 -24.34 -4.63
N GLN A 154 -15.61 -23.02 -4.79
CA GLN A 154 -14.78 -22.39 -5.82
C GLN A 154 -13.29 -22.39 -5.46
N ASP A 155 -12.41 -22.20 -6.45
CA ASP A 155 -10.98 -22.05 -6.20
C ASP A 155 -10.68 -20.74 -5.45
N PHE A 156 -9.72 -20.78 -4.51
CA PHE A 156 -9.38 -19.63 -3.69
C PHE A 156 -7.91 -19.61 -3.25
N VAL A 157 -7.45 -18.40 -2.94
CA VAL A 157 -6.23 -18.13 -2.16
C VAL A 157 -6.63 -17.21 -1.02
N TRP A 158 -6.29 -17.55 0.21
CA TRP A 158 -6.49 -16.69 1.37
C TRP A 158 -5.15 -16.32 1.97
N PHE A 159 -4.91 -15.02 2.05
CA PHE A 159 -3.83 -14.49 2.88
C PHE A 159 -4.31 -14.31 4.32
N GLY A 160 -3.40 -14.45 5.29
CA GLY A 160 -3.64 -14.19 6.71
C GLY A 160 -4.77 -15.01 7.33
N SER A 161 -5.14 -16.14 6.71
CA SER A 161 -6.21 -17.00 7.22
C SER A 161 -5.78 -17.66 8.53
N PRO A 162 -6.60 -17.66 9.59
CA PRO A 162 -6.23 -18.24 10.89
C PRO A 162 -6.26 -19.78 10.91
N LEU A 163 -6.30 -20.42 9.74
CA LEU A 163 -6.30 -21.87 9.62
C LEU A 163 -4.92 -22.45 9.97
N GLU A 164 -4.92 -23.61 10.61
CA GLU A 164 -3.68 -24.31 10.94
C GLU A 164 -2.97 -24.78 9.66
N ARG A 165 -1.63 -24.83 9.73
CA ARG A 165 -0.79 -25.37 8.68
C ARG A 165 -1.14 -26.84 8.41
N GLY A 166 -1.29 -27.20 7.15
CA GLY A 166 -1.55 -28.57 6.76
C GLY A 166 -2.09 -28.69 5.35
N GLU A 167 -2.40 -29.93 4.99
CA GLU A 167 -3.09 -30.28 3.77
C GLU A 167 -4.35 -31.06 4.15
N THR A 168 -5.48 -30.65 3.60
CA THR A 168 -6.75 -31.38 3.70
C THR A 168 -7.27 -31.64 2.30
N GLU A 169 -7.92 -32.80 2.11
CA GLU A 169 -8.70 -33.07 0.90
C GLU A 169 -10.15 -32.67 1.18
N ASP A 170 -10.69 -31.81 0.34
CA ASP A 170 -12.09 -31.37 0.38
C ASP A 170 -12.71 -31.55 -1.01
N ASP A 171 -13.68 -32.48 -1.11
CA ASP A 171 -14.38 -32.82 -2.35
C ASP A 171 -13.50 -33.00 -3.61
N GLY A 172 -12.31 -33.58 -3.42
CA GLY A 172 -11.35 -33.87 -4.50
C GLY A 172 -10.42 -32.71 -4.86
N ARG A 173 -10.41 -31.63 -4.07
CA ARG A 173 -9.43 -30.55 -4.13
C ARG A 173 -8.46 -30.66 -2.96
N SER A 174 -7.22 -30.24 -3.19
CA SER A 174 -6.24 -30.06 -2.11
C SER A 174 -6.40 -28.66 -1.56
N VAL A 175 -6.69 -28.55 -0.27
CA VAL A 175 -6.61 -27.30 0.48
C VAL A 175 -5.30 -27.34 1.26
N THR A 176 -4.38 -26.44 0.92
CA THR A 176 -3.04 -26.41 1.49
C THR A 176 -2.82 -25.08 2.18
N THR A 177 -2.57 -25.13 3.49
CA THR A 177 -2.16 -23.97 4.29
C THR A 177 -0.67 -24.04 4.57
N VAL A 178 0.06 -23.01 4.17
CA VAL A 178 1.47 -22.80 4.49
C VAL A 178 1.63 -21.55 5.34
N GLU A 179 2.75 -21.48 6.07
CA GLU A 179 3.15 -20.30 6.85
C GLU A 179 4.52 -19.84 6.36
N VAL A 180 4.63 -18.55 6.05
CA VAL A 180 5.85 -17.85 5.60
C VAL A 180 5.96 -16.55 6.38
N ASP A 181 7.05 -16.39 7.13
CA ASP A 181 7.29 -15.23 8.02
C ASP A 181 6.12 -14.86 8.95
N ASN A 182 5.51 -15.87 9.58
CA ASN A 182 4.33 -15.75 10.46
C ASN A 182 3.03 -15.33 9.74
N GLU A 183 3.04 -15.25 8.42
CA GLU A 183 1.85 -15.05 7.61
C GLU A 183 1.37 -16.36 6.99
N THR A 184 0.08 -16.62 7.08
CA THR A 184 -0.54 -17.82 6.54
C THR A 184 -1.04 -17.57 5.12
N VAL A 185 -0.84 -18.57 4.26
CA VAL A 185 -1.42 -18.62 2.92
C VAL A 185 -2.14 -19.94 2.76
N THR A 186 -3.45 -19.91 2.57
CA THR A 186 -4.27 -21.09 2.29
C THR A 186 -4.68 -21.08 0.82
N VAL A 187 -4.42 -22.17 0.10
CA VAL A 187 -4.77 -22.32 -1.31
C VAL A 187 -5.67 -23.53 -1.46
N GLY A 188 -6.88 -23.32 -1.98
CA GLY A 188 -7.77 -24.40 -2.43
C GLY A 188 -8.00 -24.27 -3.92
N ALA A 189 -7.36 -25.10 -4.73
CA ALA A 189 -7.51 -25.07 -6.18
C ALA A 189 -7.23 -26.44 -6.82
N ALA A 190 -7.38 -26.55 -8.14
CA ALA A 190 -6.87 -27.70 -8.89
C ALA A 190 -5.37 -27.94 -8.59
N PRO A 191 -4.90 -29.21 -8.46
CA PRO A 191 -3.56 -29.50 -7.94
C PRO A 191 -2.39 -28.82 -8.67
N ASP A 192 -2.46 -28.69 -9.99
CA ASP A 192 -1.46 -28.02 -10.81
C ASP A 192 -1.47 -26.50 -10.62
N VAL A 193 -2.66 -25.91 -10.47
CA VAL A 193 -2.83 -24.48 -10.17
C VAL A 193 -2.34 -24.15 -8.76
N ALA A 194 -2.74 -24.95 -7.77
CA ALA A 194 -2.29 -24.79 -6.37
C ALA A 194 -0.77 -24.90 -6.25
N ALA A 195 -0.16 -25.88 -6.92
CA ALA A 195 1.29 -26.03 -6.95
C ALA A 195 2.00 -24.82 -7.56
N ALA A 196 1.48 -24.28 -8.70
CA ALA A 196 2.05 -23.10 -9.34
C ALA A 196 1.94 -21.84 -8.46
N ILE A 197 0.79 -21.63 -7.79
CA ILE A 197 0.60 -20.53 -6.84
C ILE A 197 1.62 -20.64 -5.69
N LEU A 198 1.71 -21.80 -5.06
CA LEU A 198 2.62 -22.01 -3.92
C LEU A 198 4.10 -21.94 -4.33
N GLU A 199 4.47 -22.36 -5.54
CA GLU A 199 5.83 -22.22 -6.07
C GLU A 199 6.22 -20.74 -6.30
N SER A 200 5.24 -19.90 -6.62
CA SER A 200 5.45 -18.45 -6.81
C SER A 200 5.50 -17.65 -5.50
N LEU A 201 5.07 -18.23 -4.38
CA LEU A 201 5.01 -17.57 -3.09
C LEU A 201 6.42 -17.19 -2.60
N THR A 202 6.65 -15.90 -2.43
CA THR A 202 7.94 -15.33 -2.02
C THR A 202 7.77 -14.18 -1.04
N GLU A 203 8.72 -14.07 -0.11
CA GLU A 203 8.85 -12.90 0.77
C GLU A 203 9.63 -11.79 0.02
N VAL A 204 9.14 -10.56 0.07
CA VAL A 204 9.67 -9.41 -0.67
C VAL A 204 9.60 -8.10 0.11
N GLY A 205 10.78 -7.45 0.23
CA GLY A 205 10.87 -6.09 0.79
C GLY A 205 10.38 -4.98 -0.14
N GLU A 206 10.35 -5.22 -1.45
CA GLU A 206 9.69 -4.40 -2.47
C GLU A 206 9.05 -5.38 -3.48
N ASP A 207 7.76 -5.21 -3.76
CA ASP A 207 7.03 -6.14 -4.63
C ASP A 207 7.28 -5.89 -6.12
N ALA A 208 6.70 -6.75 -6.97
CA ALA A 208 6.77 -6.61 -8.42
C ALA A 208 6.20 -5.28 -8.95
N ASN A 209 5.35 -4.59 -8.18
CA ASN A 209 4.78 -3.29 -8.53
C ASN A 209 5.66 -2.11 -8.08
N GLY A 210 6.79 -2.33 -7.40
CA GLY A 210 7.69 -1.27 -6.92
C GLY A 210 7.28 -0.64 -5.59
N CYS A 211 6.37 -1.29 -4.87
CA CYS A 211 5.89 -0.83 -3.57
C CYS A 211 6.73 -1.46 -2.45
N PRO A 212 7.32 -0.66 -1.54
CA PRO A 212 8.07 -1.19 -0.40
C PRO A 212 7.13 -1.85 0.62
N ALA A 213 7.64 -2.81 1.41
CA ALA A 213 6.95 -3.47 2.52
C ALA A 213 6.34 -2.49 3.53
N GLN A 214 7.05 -1.39 3.80
CA GLN A 214 6.61 -0.32 4.69
C GLN A 214 6.56 1.02 3.95
N PRO A 215 5.59 1.90 4.27
CA PRO A 215 5.49 3.21 3.63
C PRO A 215 6.60 4.12 4.15
N LYS A 216 7.71 4.21 3.41
CA LYS A 216 8.84 5.11 3.66
C LYS A 216 8.91 6.13 2.52
N PRO A 217 8.10 7.19 2.57
CA PRO A 217 8.02 8.13 1.48
C PRO A 217 9.35 8.87 1.29
N GLU A 218 9.78 9.00 0.04
CA GLU A 218 10.90 9.84 -0.36
C GLU A 218 10.48 11.31 -0.32
N THR A 219 11.23 12.11 0.45
CA THR A 219 10.96 13.53 0.64
C THR A 219 11.93 14.42 -0.11
N ARG A 220 12.98 13.85 -0.73
CA ARG A 220 13.99 14.65 -1.42
C ARG A 220 13.49 15.10 -2.79
N TYR A 221 13.73 16.38 -3.07
CA TYR A 221 13.55 16.94 -4.41
C TYR A 221 14.92 16.97 -5.14
N PRO A 222 15.03 16.39 -6.35
CA PRO A 222 16.27 16.43 -7.14
C PRO A 222 16.58 17.86 -7.59
N VAL A 223 17.86 18.24 -7.61
CA VAL A 223 18.30 19.63 -7.91
C VAL A 223 17.94 20.02 -9.35
N GLU A 224 18.08 19.06 -10.26
CA GLU A 224 17.80 19.11 -11.68
C GLU A 224 16.30 19.03 -12.02
N GLY A 225 15.45 18.70 -11.05
CA GLY A 225 14.04 18.43 -11.26
C GLY A 225 13.75 17.00 -11.72
N PHE A 226 12.48 16.71 -11.96
CA PHE A 226 12.03 15.41 -12.46
C PHE A 226 11.91 15.45 -13.99
N GLY A 227 12.36 14.40 -14.67
CA GLY A 227 12.16 14.19 -16.12
C GLY A 227 10.75 13.72 -16.46
N ASP A 228 10.63 12.97 -17.56
CA ASP A 228 9.35 12.38 -18.00
C ASP A 228 8.86 11.29 -17.04
N VAL A 229 7.54 11.16 -16.87
CA VAL A 229 6.93 10.16 -15.99
C VAL A 229 6.99 8.78 -16.64
N ARG A 230 7.57 7.80 -15.96
CA ARG A 230 7.66 6.40 -16.41
C ARG A 230 6.48 5.55 -15.96
N GLY A 231 5.97 5.78 -14.75
CA GLY A 231 4.91 4.99 -14.15
C GLY A 231 4.59 5.43 -12.73
N VAL A 232 3.54 4.88 -12.15
CA VAL A 232 3.16 5.09 -10.74
C VAL A 232 2.86 3.73 -10.12
N SER A 233 3.48 3.43 -9.00
CA SER A 233 3.06 2.33 -8.12
C SER A 233 2.03 2.86 -7.14
N VAL A 234 0.90 2.16 -7.02
CA VAL A 234 -0.14 2.45 -6.03
C VAL A 234 0.02 1.44 -4.91
N CYS A 235 0.35 1.91 -3.72
CA CYS A 235 0.66 1.06 -2.58
C CYS A 235 -0.28 1.35 -1.43
N VAL A 236 -1.12 0.38 -1.06
CA VAL A 236 -2.03 0.51 0.08
C VAL A 236 -1.45 -0.22 1.27
N TYR A 237 -1.44 0.46 2.41
CA TYR A 237 -0.97 -0.06 3.68
C TYR A 237 -2.07 0.04 4.72
N ALA A 238 -2.19 -0.95 5.60
CA ALA A 238 -3.05 -0.88 6.78
C ALA A 238 -2.25 -1.25 8.02
N ASP A 239 -2.73 -0.85 9.19
CA ASP A 239 -2.16 -1.28 10.46
C ASP A 239 -2.27 -2.80 10.58
N ASP A 240 -1.16 -3.45 10.94
CA ASP A 240 -1.14 -4.85 11.35
C ASP A 240 -1.57 -5.00 12.82
N GLU A 241 -1.56 -6.23 13.33
CA GLU A 241 -1.90 -6.51 14.74
C GLU A 241 -0.97 -5.80 15.74
N ALA A 242 0.24 -5.43 15.34
CA ALA A 242 1.20 -4.70 16.16
C ALA A 242 1.03 -3.16 16.04
N GLY A 243 0.10 -2.68 15.21
CA GLY A 243 -0.13 -1.27 14.93
C GLY A 243 0.94 -0.65 14.02
N ALA A 244 1.66 -1.47 13.25
CA ALA A 244 2.59 -1.01 12.23
C ALA A 244 1.92 -1.09 10.85
N LEU A 245 2.22 -0.11 9.98
CA LEU A 245 1.69 -0.12 8.62
C LEU A 245 2.39 -1.17 7.77
N SER A 246 1.58 -2.04 7.17
CA SER A 246 2.01 -3.15 6.35
C SER A 246 1.21 -3.15 5.03
N ARG A 247 1.86 -3.55 3.94
CA ARG A 247 1.30 -3.46 2.58
C ARG A 247 0.16 -4.45 2.40
N THR A 248 -1.06 -4.00 2.08
CA THR A 248 -2.22 -4.89 1.93
C THR A 248 -2.65 -5.09 0.48
N TRP A 249 -2.30 -4.17 -0.40
CA TRP A 249 -2.62 -4.25 -1.83
C TRP A 249 -1.74 -3.32 -2.64
N THR A 250 -1.38 -3.73 -3.86
CA THR A 250 -0.61 -2.89 -4.79
C THR A 250 -1.01 -3.08 -6.24
N GLU A 251 -0.71 -2.06 -7.04
CA GLU A 251 -0.90 -2.05 -8.49
C GLU A 251 0.13 -1.13 -9.13
N SER A 252 0.41 -1.32 -10.41
CA SER A 252 1.24 -0.40 -11.20
C SER A 252 0.44 0.24 -12.34
N LEU A 253 0.67 1.53 -12.55
CA LEU A 253 0.11 2.31 -13.64
C LEU A 253 1.21 2.64 -14.66
N GLY A 254 0.92 2.40 -15.94
CA GLY A 254 1.82 2.78 -17.03
C GLY A 254 2.00 4.29 -17.19
N ALA A 255 3.01 4.69 -17.97
CA ALA A 255 3.44 6.08 -18.15
C ALA A 255 2.31 7.08 -18.45
N ARG A 256 1.35 6.70 -19.29
CA ARG A 256 0.25 7.60 -19.70
C ARG A 256 -0.68 7.92 -18.53
N GLN A 257 -1.12 6.91 -17.78
CA GLN A 257 -1.96 7.08 -16.60
C GLN A 257 -1.19 7.81 -15.49
N ALA A 258 0.07 7.46 -15.32
CA ALA A 258 0.98 8.11 -14.38
C ALA A 258 1.13 9.61 -14.66
N ASP A 259 1.35 10.02 -15.92
CA ASP A 259 1.39 11.44 -16.31
C ASP A 259 0.07 12.17 -16.03
N GLN A 260 -1.07 11.53 -16.31
CA GLN A 260 -2.39 12.10 -16.01
C GLN A 260 -2.59 12.32 -14.51
N LEU A 261 -2.21 11.34 -13.68
CA LEU A 261 -2.29 11.41 -12.23
C LEU A 261 -1.39 12.52 -11.69
N VAL A 262 -0.10 12.52 -12.07
CA VAL A 262 0.89 13.52 -11.62
C VAL A 262 0.46 14.94 -12.00
N ARG A 263 -0.02 15.14 -13.23
CA ARG A 263 -0.60 16.43 -13.66
C ARG A 263 -1.87 16.79 -12.90
N GLY A 264 -2.71 15.80 -12.60
CA GLY A 264 -3.92 15.96 -11.79
C GLY A 264 -3.60 16.52 -10.41
N VAL A 265 -2.59 15.96 -9.74
CA VAL A 265 -2.09 16.46 -8.44
C VAL A 265 -1.50 17.87 -8.59
N ALA A 266 -0.62 18.10 -9.57
CA ALA A 266 0.03 19.39 -9.76
C ALA A 266 -0.94 20.54 -10.06
N LEU A 267 -2.02 20.26 -10.80
CA LEU A 267 -3.05 21.23 -11.18
C LEU A 267 -4.25 21.24 -10.22
N GLY A 268 -4.25 20.36 -9.22
CA GLY A 268 -5.35 20.18 -8.30
C GLY A 268 -5.59 21.41 -7.43
N ARG A 269 -6.85 21.57 -7.01
CA ARG A 269 -7.21 22.61 -6.04
C ARG A 269 -6.57 22.29 -4.70
N ARG A 270 -6.11 23.31 -3.99
CA ARG A 270 -5.67 23.15 -2.60
C ARG A 270 -6.87 22.63 -1.78
N ALA A 271 -6.61 21.70 -0.86
CA ALA A 271 -7.63 21.29 0.10
C ALA A 271 -7.93 22.44 1.08
N ASP A 272 -9.22 22.70 1.33
CA ASP A 272 -9.68 23.72 2.29
C ASP A 272 -9.77 23.12 3.71
N CYS A 273 -8.86 22.22 4.04
CA CYS A 273 -8.75 21.53 5.32
C CYS A 273 -7.27 21.24 5.62
N ASP A 274 -6.96 21.09 6.89
CA ASP A 274 -5.66 20.60 7.32
C ASP A 274 -5.72 19.07 7.35
N PRO A 275 -4.82 18.36 6.65
CA PRO A 275 -4.74 16.91 6.77
C PRO A 275 -4.41 16.55 8.22
N ALA A 276 -4.91 15.40 8.68
CA ALA A 276 -4.49 14.87 9.96
C ALA A 276 -2.95 14.78 9.99
N PRO A 277 -2.30 15.04 11.13
CA PRO A 277 -0.85 14.90 11.22
C PRO A 277 -0.45 13.49 10.78
N ALA A 278 0.47 13.40 9.81
CA ALA A 278 1.00 12.15 9.29
C ALA A 278 1.43 11.25 10.46
N GLY A 279 0.69 10.17 10.72
CA GLY A 279 0.91 9.35 11.92
C GLY A 279 -0.31 8.73 12.59
N ARG A 280 -1.55 9.05 12.16
CA ARG A 280 -2.77 8.60 12.87
C ARG A 280 -3.79 7.85 12.02
N SER A 281 -3.50 7.61 10.75
CA SER A 281 -4.40 6.85 9.90
C SER A 281 -4.11 5.36 10.05
N GLU A 282 -5.15 4.57 10.32
CA GLU A 282 -5.14 3.10 10.33
C GLU A 282 -4.81 2.52 8.94
N GLN A 283 -4.80 3.39 7.93
CA GLN A 283 -4.46 3.07 6.55
C GLN A 283 -3.76 4.23 5.87
N ARG A 284 -2.89 3.92 4.91
CA ARG A 284 -2.25 4.90 4.01
C ARG A 284 -2.25 4.39 2.59
N VAL A 285 -2.40 5.31 1.63
CA VAL A 285 -2.10 5.01 0.23
C VAL A 285 -0.91 5.86 -0.22
N LEU A 286 0.16 5.19 -0.62
CA LEU A 286 1.35 5.81 -1.20
C LEU A 286 1.26 5.68 -2.73
N LEU A 287 1.33 6.79 -3.44
CA LEU A 287 1.51 6.83 -4.88
C LEU A 287 2.97 7.13 -5.16
N ARG A 288 3.71 6.14 -5.64
CA ARG A 288 5.14 6.23 -5.92
C ARG A 288 5.36 6.45 -7.41
N ALA A 289 5.50 7.70 -7.82
CA ALA A 289 5.76 8.07 -9.20
C ALA A 289 7.25 7.89 -9.54
N THR A 290 7.54 7.24 -10.65
CA THR A 290 8.89 7.06 -11.18
C THR A 290 9.10 7.94 -12.40
N PHE A 291 10.28 8.55 -12.51
CA PHE A 291 10.61 9.51 -13.55
C PHE A 291 11.96 9.17 -14.20
N ASP A 292 12.12 9.60 -15.45
CA ASP A 292 13.43 9.71 -16.08
C ASP A 292 14.35 10.64 -15.28
N ASP A 293 15.63 10.28 -15.25
CA ASP A 293 16.72 11.10 -14.72
C ASP A 293 17.65 11.45 -15.89
N ASP A 294 17.51 12.66 -16.42
CA ASP A 294 18.30 13.11 -17.56
C ASP A 294 19.80 13.27 -17.23
N PHE A 295 20.16 13.29 -15.94
CA PHE A 295 21.52 13.58 -15.46
C PHE A 295 22.15 12.43 -14.66
N GLY A 296 21.36 11.47 -14.22
CA GLY A 296 21.81 10.26 -13.52
C GLY A 296 21.52 8.97 -14.28
N SER A 297 21.88 7.84 -13.66
CA SER A 297 21.74 6.50 -14.24
C SER A 297 20.58 5.69 -13.66
N LYS A 298 19.83 6.27 -12.72
CA LYS A 298 18.73 5.61 -12.00
C LYS A 298 17.47 6.44 -12.13
N PRO A 299 16.29 5.82 -12.21
CA PRO A 299 15.03 6.57 -12.18
C PRO A 299 14.93 7.40 -10.90
N LEU A 300 14.36 8.59 -11.03
CA LEU A 300 13.97 9.41 -9.88
C LEU A 300 12.62 8.94 -9.36
N VAL A 301 12.40 9.13 -8.07
CA VAL A 301 11.15 8.76 -7.39
C VAL A 301 10.55 9.99 -6.73
N ARG A 302 9.23 10.14 -6.85
CA ARG A 302 8.45 11.12 -6.11
C ARG A 302 7.26 10.43 -5.47
N ASP A 303 7.15 10.60 -4.16
CA ASP A 303 6.09 9.96 -3.40
C ASP A 303 5.00 10.97 -3.05
N TYR A 304 3.76 10.55 -3.28
CA TYR A 304 2.56 11.25 -2.86
C TYR A 304 1.83 10.39 -1.84
N LEU A 305 1.38 10.99 -0.75
CA LEU A 305 0.57 10.31 0.26
C LEU A 305 -0.89 10.72 0.09
N VAL A 306 -1.78 9.75 -0.14
CA VAL A 306 -3.22 9.99 -0.14
C VAL A 306 -3.75 9.75 1.26
N GLU A 307 -4.28 10.80 1.84
CA GLU A 307 -5.02 10.77 3.10
C GLU A 307 -6.51 10.63 2.77
N LEU A 308 -7.17 9.66 3.42
CA LEU A 308 -8.60 9.42 3.31
C LEU A 308 -9.27 9.79 4.65
N GLY A 309 -10.45 10.40 4.61
CA GLY A 309 -11.17 10.82 5.82
C GLY A 309 -11.76 12.22 5.70
N GLU A 310 -11.86 12.94 6.83
CA GLU A 310 -12.41 14.30 6.91
C GLU A 310 -11.71 15.27 5.95
N CYS A 311 -10.39 15.12 5.79
CA CYS A 311 -9.59 15.84 4.81
C CYS A 311 -9.03 14.88 3.77
N SER A 312 -9.87 14.48 2.80
CA SER A 312 -9.44 13.62 1.70
C SER A 312 -8.56 14.41 0.72
N ALA A 313 -7.25 14.16 0.76
CA ALA A 313 -6.26 14.95 0.06
C ALA A 313 -5.04 14.12 -0.37
N VAL A 314 -4.34 14.60 -1.39
CA VAL A 314 -3.02 14.12 -1.80
C VAL A 314 -1.96 15.09 -1.27
N LEU A 315 -1.00 14.56 -0.52
CA LEU A 315 0.16 15.27 0.00
C LEU A 315 1.36 14.96 -0.87
N ASP A 316 1.92 15.98 -1.49
CA ASP A 316 3.22 15.89 -2.14
C ASP A 316 4.32 16.05 -1.09
N LEU A 317 5.05 14.97 -0.84
CA LEU A 317 6.04 14.91 0.24
C LEU A 317 7.42 15.37 -0.21
N SER A 318 7.61 15.65 -1.50
CA SER A 318 8.89 16.16 -2.02
C SER A 318 9.11 17.60 -1.53
N GLU A 319 10.05 17.77 -0.59
CA GLU A 319 10.44 19.05 -0.01
C GLU A 319 11.20 19.89 -1.04
N GLY A 320 10.47 20.66 -1.84
CA GLY A 320 11.02 21.81 -2.53
C GLY A 320 11.23 22.95 -1.53
N VAL A 321 12.44 23.05 -0.95
CA VAL A 321 13.04 24.23 -0.31
C VAL A 321 12.00 25.24 0.27
N ILE A 322 11.68 25.08 1.56
CA ILE A 322 10.88 26.02 2.39
C ILE A 322 9.37 26.00 2.09
N GLY A 323 8.66 24.98 2.60
CA GLY A 323 7.21 24.98 2.66
C GLY A 323 6.65 23.71 3.29
N THR A 324 5.56 23.83 4.05
CA THR A 324 4.77 22.66 4.45
C THR A 324 4.19 21.99 3.20
N PRO A 325 4.09 20.65 3.15
CA PRO A 325 3.42 19.94 2.07
C PRO A 325 2.07 20.59 1.77
N ARG A 326 1.83 20.95 0.51
CA ARG A 326 0.56 21.55 0.12
C ARG A 326 -0.46 20.42 -0.08
N PRO A 327 -1.51 20.32 0.76
CA PRO A 327 -2.56 19.34 0.52
C PRO A 327 -3.35 19.73 -0.73
N VAL A 328 -3.49 18.77 -1.64
CA VAL A 328 -4.31 18.89 -2.85
C VAL A 328 -5.60 18.11 -2.62
N ALA A 329 -6.75 18.75 -2.79
CA ALA A 329 -8.04 18.08 -2.62
C ALA A 329 -8.14 16.88 -3.58
N LEU A 330 -8.50 15.72 -3.03
CA LEU A 330 -8.78 14.55 -3.85
C LEU A 330 -9.99 14.86 -4.75
N SER A 331 -9.93 14.44 -6.02
CA SER A 331 -10.98 14.73 -7.00
C SER A 331 -11.11 13.60 -8.01
N GLU A 332 -12.28 13.50 -8.67
CA GLU A 332 -12.51 12.55 -9.77
C GLU A 332 -11.39 12.62 -10.81
N ARG A 333 -10.88 13.81 -11.17
CA ARG A 333 -9.77 13.94 -12.11
C ARG A 333 -8.49 13.20 -11.68
N ILE A 334 -8.19 13.19 -10.39
CA ILE A 334 -7.02 12.47 -9.84
C ILE A 334 -7.31 10.96 -9.81
N LEU A 335 -8.54 10.58 -9.42
CA LEU A 335 -8.94 9.18 -9.28
C LEU A 335 -9.33 8.49 -10.60
N ASP A 336 -9.73 9.22 -11.64
CA ASP A 336 -10.06 8.67 -12.96
C ASP A 336 -8.82 8.11 -13.65
N ALA A 337 -7.68 8.78 -13.47
CA ALA A 337 -6.40 8.27 -13.95
C ALA A 337 -6.05 6.93 -13.26
N TRP A 338 -6.44 6.79 -12.00
CA TRP A 338 -6.28 5.59 -11.19
C TRP A 338 -7.26 4.47 -11.63
N ASP A 339 -8.55 4.73 -11.77
CA ASP A 339 -9.59 3.72 -12.07
C ASP A 339 -9.72 3.36 -13.56
N SER A 340 -8.95 3.99 -14.45
CA SER A 340 -9.07 3.77 -15.92
C SER A 340 -8.89 2.32 -16.40
N ASN A 341 -8.36 1.43 -15.56
CA ASN A 341 -8.25 -0.02 -15.80
C ASN A 341 -9.17 -0.87 -14.89
N GLY A 342 -10.17 -0.27 -14.24
CA GLY A 342 -11.00 -0.94 -13.23
C GLY A 342 -10.28 -1.14 -11.89
N VAL A 343 -9.17 -0.43 -11.68
CA VAL A 343 -8.35 -0.50 -10.48
C VAL A 343 -9.05 0.27 -9.38
N ARG A 344 -9.61 -0.47 -8.42
CA ARG A 344 -10.18 0.11 -7.21
C ARG A 344 -9.30 -0.22 -6.04
N ALA A 345 -8.82 0.81 -5.35
CA ALA A 345 -8.00 0.60 -4.17
C ALA A 345 -8.83 -0.08 -3.09
N TYR A 346 -8.24 -1.08 -2.47
CA TYR A 346 -8.85 -1.73 -1.31
C TYR A 346 -8.51 -0.95 -0.06
N VAL A 347 -9.51 -0.30 0.53
CA VAL A 347 -9.33 0.58 1.67
C VAL A 347 -9.97 -0.01 2.92
N VAL A 348 -9.19 -0.10 3.99
CA VAL A 348 -9.57 -0.68 5.28
C VAL A 348 -10.28 0.38 6.11
N GLY A 349 -11.59 0.21 6.33
CA GLY A 349 -12.39 1.16 7.11
C GLY A 349 -12.39 2.59 6.55
N GLY A 350 -13.09 3.50 7.23
CA GLY A 350 -12.94 4.93 6.97
C GLY A 350 -13.87 5.54 5.91
N SER A 351 -14.24 6.79 6.19
CA SER A 351 -15.17 7.64 5.46
C SER A 351 -14.57 8.12 4.14
N VAL A 352 -14.47 7.25 3.15
CA VAL A 352 -14.32 7.71 1.76
C VAL A 352 -15.50 8.64 1.46
N PRO A 353 -15.27 9.88 0.99
CA PRO A 353 -16.36 10.77 0.59
C PRO A 353 -17.29 10.04 -0.38
N ARG A 354 -18.61 10.20 -0.22
CA ARG A 354 -19.61 9.42 -0.98
C ARG A 354 -19.44 9.56 -2.49
N ASP A 355 -18.98 10.72 -2.94
CA ASP A 355 -18.67 11.03 -4.33
C ASP A 355 -17.41 10.32 -4.85
N LEU A 356 -16.52 9.87 -3.97
CA LEU A 356 -15.30 9.12 -4.30
C LEU A 356 -15.42 7.61 -4.01
N ALA A 357 -16.50 7.17 -3.34
CA ALA A 357 -16.66 5.78 -2.92
C ALA A 357 -16.62 4.76 -4.07
N SER A 358 -16.91 5.15 -5.31
CA SER A 358 -16.83 4.24 -6.46
C SER A 358 -15.40 3.80 -6.81
N TYR A 359 -14.40 4.61 -6.49
CA TYR A 359 -12.98 4.37 -6.77
C TYR A 359 -12.31 3.45 -5.74
N PHE A 360 -13.01 3.16 -4.65
CA PHE A 360 -12.50 2.43 -3.51
C PHE A 360 -13.38 1.21 -3.25
N LYS A 361 -12.76 0.10 -2.89
CA LYS A 361 -13.45 -1.10 -2.41
C LYS A 361 -13.21 -1.18 -0.91
N PRO A 362 -14.26 -1.07 -0.08
CA PRO A 362 -14.08 -1.20 1.35
C PRO A 362 -13.68 -2.63 1.69
N ILE A 363 -12.54 -2.78 2.36
CA ILE A 363 -12.27 -3.91 3.24
C ILE A 363 -12.69 -3.39 4.62
N MET A 364 -13.59 -4.06 5.35
CA MET A 364 -13.75 -3.67 6.76
C MET A 364 -12.61 -4.35 7.52
N GLY A 365 -11.83 -3.58 8.27
CA GLY A 365 -10.80 -4.08 9.18
C GLY A 365 -11.29 -4.09 10.61
#